data_AF-A0A8C5AXM7-F1
#
_entry.id   AF-A0A8C5AXM7-F1
#
_cell.length_a   1.000
_cell.length_b   1.000
_cell.length_c   1.000
_cell.angle_alpha   90.00
_cell.angle_beta   90.00
_cell.angle_gamma   90.00
#
_symmetry.space_group_name_H-M   'P 1'
#
loop_
_entity.id
_entity.type
_entity.pdbx_description
1 polymer ?
#
loop_
_entity_poly.entity_id
_entity_poly.type
_entity_poly.pdbx_seq_one_letter_code
_entity_poly.pdbx_strand_id
1 'polypeptide(L)'
;KVCKCPPRHLTLNFSCPICLDVFNSPVSTPCGHNYCRTCITTFWDDKVQYKCPVCNELFHTQPDIQDNTLLSEMVDQFRRSVRVKEQPCVEPEVPCDICTGTQLKAVKSCLVCFISYCQTHLEPHQRVTVVKRHELVEPMDRLEEKMCKKHNQPLELFCQTEQVCVCQLCTVTDHKSHPVVPLKEEYEVKTAQLGEIESEVQQTIQERQRKIEEIKDREERCKADAADQIASGVRALNALKDRIVDGLENLDQMVKQELESTEEQVSGLVKELEQEIEDIRSEMKQLSHIEDPLHFLQTLRTLNNRQATRVWTTVEIHCPSMITSYLDNLMGLKKTLNRYMDGVPDTESRPKRPTLPAAKVERPERQKEVENFLTLCK
;
A
#
# COMPACT_ATOMS: atom_id res chain seq x y z
N LYS A 1 -12.40 40.10 6.95
CA LYS A 1 -13.35 39.16 6.29
C LYS A 1 -12.54 38.26 5.35
N VAL A 2 -12.18 37.05 5.78
CA VAL A 2 -11.45 36.08 4.93
C VAL A 2 -12.44 34.99 4.54
N CYS A 3 -12.78 34.90 3.26
CA CYS A 3 -13.55 33.79 2.70
C CYS A 3 -12.70 32.52 2.77
N LYS A 4 -13.04 31.61 3.68
CA LYS A 4 -12.49 30.25 3.66
C LYS A 4 -13.23 29.45 2.59
N CYS A 5 -12.69 29.39 1.38
CA CYS A 5 -13.09 28.37 0.40
C CYS A 5 -12.89 26.96 1.02
N PRO A 6 -13.78 26.00 0.77
CA PRO A 6 -13.59 24.63 1.24
C PRO A 6 -12.31 24.03 0.61
N PRO A 7 -11.58 23.16 1.34
CA PRO A 7 -10.35 22.55 0.85
C PRO A 7 -10.64 21.69 -0.39
N ARG A 8 -9.90 21.94 -1.47
CA ARG A 8 -9.98 21.24 -2.77
C ARG A 8 -9.82 19.71 -2.69
N HIS A 9 -9.34 19.19 -1.56
CA HIS A 9 -9.14 17.77 -1.30
C HIS A 9 -10.43 16.96 -1.07
N LEU A 10 -11.55 17.57 -0.64
CA LEU A 10 -12.82 16.83 -0.44
C LEU A 10 -13.62 16.65 -1.74
N THR A 11 -13.34 17.47 -2.77
CA THR A 11 -14.01 17.46 -4.07
C THR A 11 -13.53 16.34 -5.02
N LEU A 12 -12.32 15.79 -4.80
CA LEU A 12 -11.70 14.82 -5.72
C LEU A 12 -12.38 13.44 -5.68
N ASN A 13 -13.08 13.10 -4.60
CA ASN A 13 -13.73 11.79 -4.42
C ASN A 13 -15.13 11.71 -5.05
N PHE A 14 -15.71 12.83 -5.48
CA PHE A 14 -17.06 12.90 -6.04
C PHE A 14 -17.11 13.51 -7.44
N SER A 15 -15.98 13.60 -8.13
CA SER A 15 -15.86 14.20 -9.45
C SER A 15 -15.89 13.16 -10.58
N CYS A 16 -16.64 13.46 -11.62
CA CYS A 16 -16.66 12.71 -12.86
C CYS A 16 -15.36 12.94 -13.66
N PRO A 17 -14.66 11.89 -14.12
CA PRO A 17 -13.40 12.05 -14.85
C PRO A 17 -13.56 12.59 -16.29
N ILE A 18 -14.79 12.70 -16.81
CA ILE A 18 -15.07 13.25 -18.14
C ILE A 18 -15.32 14.76 -18.07
N CYS A 19 -16.30 15.20 -17.26
CA CYS A 19 -16.63 16.63 -17.14
C CYS A 19 -15.83 17.36 -16.05
N LEU A 20 -15.07 16.62 -15.23
CA LEU A 20 -14.29 17.13 -14.10
C LEU A 20 -15.11 17.88 -13.04
N ASP A 21 -16.42 17.64 -13.02
CA ASP A 21 -17.39 18.23 -12.09
C ASP A 21 -18.01 17.15 -11.20
N VAL A 22 -18.65 17.57 -10.10
CA VAL A 22 -19.38 16.69 -9.19
C VAL A 22 -20.43 15.88 -9.94
N PHE A 23 -20.50 14.57 -9.68
CA PHE A 23 -21.38 13.66 -10.41
C PHE A 23 -22.83 14.14 -10.50
N ASN A 24 -23.36 14.21 -11.72
CA ASN A 24 -24.77 14.42 -11.99
C ASN A 24 -25.37 13.14 -12.55
N SER A 25 -26.36 12.57 -11.86
CA SER A 25 -26.88 11.22 -12.12
C SER A 25 -25.74 10.19 -12.29
N PRO A 26 -24.98 9.88 -11.22
CA PRO A 26 -23.85 8.96 -11.30
C PRO A 26 -24.29 7.58 -11.75
N VAL A 27 -23.52 6.98 -12.66
CA VAL A 27 -23.65 5.59 -13.10
C VAL A 27 -22.33 4.87 -12.95
N SER A 28 -22.39 3.56 -12.72
CA SER A 28 -21.21 2.70 -12.64
C SER A 28 -21.10 1.81 -13.87
N THR A 29 -19.90 1.71 -14.42
CA THR A 29 -19.57 0.73 -15.47
C THR A 29 -19.29 -0.65 -14.85
N PRO A 30 -19.32 -1.75 -15.64
CA PRO A 30 -18.99 -3.09 -15.13
C PRO A 30 -17.61 -3.21 -14.49
N CYS A 31 -16.65 -2.40 -14.94
CA CYS A 31 -15.31 -2.31 -14.37
C CYS A 31 -15.23 -1.52 -13.04
N GLY A 32 -16.35 -1.02 -12.54
CA GLY A 32 -16.46 -0.31 -11.25
C GLY A 32 -16.18 1.20 -11.30
N HIS A 33 -15.80 1.76 -12.45
CA HIS A 33 -15.60 3.21 -12.59
C HIS A 33 -16.93 3.97 -12.74
N ASN A 34 -16.97 5.18 -12.19
CA ASN A 34 -18.16 6.01 -12.07
C ASN A 34 -18.09 7.25 -12.97
N TYR A 35 -19.22 7.60 -13.59
CA TYR A 35 -19.35 8.74 -14.50
C TYR A 35 -20.71 9.41 -14.32
N CYS A 36 -20.87 10.66 -14.78
CA CYS A 36 -22.22 11.19 -15.01
C CYS A 36 -22.86 10.39 -16.16
N ARG A 37 -24.16 10.06 -16.05
CA ARG A 37 -24.91 9.33 -17.07
C ARG A 37 -24.71 9.90 -18.47
N THR A 38 -24.92 11.21 -18.61
CA THR A 38 -24.75 11.91 -19.88
C THR A 38 -23.31 11.82 -20.40
N CYS A 39 -22.32 11.98 -19.53
CA CYS A 39 -20.92 11.96 -19.94
C CYS A 39 -20.49 10.61 -20.54
N ILE A 40 -20.88 9.49 -19.90
CA ILE A 40 -20.49 8.16 -20.42
C ILE A 40 -21.31 7.75 -21.63
N THR A 41 -22.60 8.11 -21.70
CA THR A 41 -23.44 7.83 -22.87
C THR A 41 -22.93 8.59 -24.09
N THR A 42 -22.66 9.90 -23.96
CA THR A 42 -22.09 10.70 -25.06
C THR A 42 -20.69 10.19 -25.48
N PHE A 43 -19.88 9.70 -24.54
CA PHE A 43 -18.58 9.10 -24.87
C PHE A 43 -18.72 7.83 -25.72
N TRP A 44 -19.81 7.07 -25.55
CA TRP A 44 -20.09 5.86 -26.32
C TRP A 44 -20.80 6.12 -27.65
N ASP A 45 -21.63 7.17 -27.75
CA ASP A 45 -22.42 7.49 -28.96
C ASP A 45 -21.54 7.72 -30.21
N ASP A 46 -20.28 8.15 -30.02
CA ASP A 46 -19.33 8.44 -31.11
C ASP A 46 -18.31 7.31 -31.41
N LYS A 47 -18.45 6.14 -30.79
CA LYS A 47 -17.42 5.07 -30.86
C LYS A 47 -17.98 3.74 -31.36
N VAL A 48 -17.21 3.08 -32.24
CA VAL A 48 -17.48 1.72 -32.74
C VAL A 48 -17.34 0.66 -31.62
N GLN A 49 -16.69 1.01 -30.50
CA GLN A 49 -16.44 0.12 -29.38
C GLN A 49 -16.79 0.80 -28.05
N TYR A 50 -17.53 0.08 -27.20
CA TYR A 50 -17.83 0.51 -25.83
C TYR A 50 -16.62 0.23 -24.96
N LYS A 51 -15.95 1.28 -24.47
CA LYS A 51 -14.80 1.14 -23.57
C LYS A 51 -14.90 2.06 -22.37
N CYS A 52 -14.26 1.67 -21.28
CA CYS A 52 -14.10 2.51 -20.10
C CYS A 52 -13.06 3.63 -20.36
N PRO A 53 -13.40 4.92 -20.18
CA PRO A 53 -12.45 6.03 -20.32
C PRO A 53 -11.22 5.97 -19.38
N VAL A 54 -11.34 5.32 -18.22
CA VAL A 54 -10.28 5.31 -17.20
C VAL A 54 -9.36 4.09 -17.34
N CYS A 55 -9.91 2.87 -17.35
CA CYS A 55 -9.11 1.64 -17.41
C CYS A 55 -8.99 1.02 -18.81
N ASN A 56 -9.63 1.60 -19.83
CA ASN A 56 -9.69 1.08 -21.21
C ASN A 56 -10.26 -0.33 -21.38
N GLU A 57 -10.96 -0.87 -20.37
CA GLU A 57 -11.66 -2.15 -20.49
C GLU A 57 -12.75 -2.08 -21.58
N LEU A 58 -12.77 -3.08 -22.46
CA LEU A 58 -13.68 -3.18 -23.60
C LEU A 58 -14.93 -3.96 -23.21
N PHE A 59 -16.09 -3.45 -23.62
CA PHE A 59 -17.38 -4.11 -23.47
C PHE A 59 -17.89 -4.55 -24.85
N HIS A 60 -18.16 -5.84 -25.01
CA HIS A 60 -18.55 -6.43 -26.30
C HIS A 60 -19.95 -6.01 -26.78
N THR A 61 -20.81 -5.60 -25.85
CA THR A 61 -22.14 -5.04 -26.10
C THR A 61 -22.30 -3.76 -25.30
N GLN A 62 -23.25 -2.90 -25.68
CA GLN A 62 -23.54 -1.69 -24.91
C GLN A 62 -23.91 -2.08 -23.47
N PRO A 63 -23.16 -1.65 -22.45
CA PRO A 63 -23.48 -1.99 -21.07
C PRO A 63 -24.79 -1.34 -20.65
N ASP A 64 -25.67 -2.12 -20.02
CA ASP A 64 -26.85 -1.57 -19.36
C ASP A 64 -26.43 -0.89 -18.06
N ILE A 65 -26.23 0.43 -18.12
CA ILE A 65 -25.78 1.24 -17.00
C ILE A 65 -26.96 1.75 -16.17
N GLN A 66 -27.10 1.20 -14.97
CA GLN A 66 -28.06 1.65 -13.98
C GLN A 66 -27.51 2.83 -13.17
N ASP A 67 -28.41 3.67 -12.66
CA ASP A 67 -28.05 4.75 -11.75
C ASP A 67 -27.47 4.17 -10.45
N ASN A 68 -26.33 4.71 -10.03
CA ASN A 68 -25.73 4.35 -8.76
C ASN A 68 -26.40 5.19 -7.65
N THR A 69 -27.49 4.65 -7.11
CA THR A 69 -28.29 5.29 -6.05
C THR A 69 -27.47 5.63 -4.81
N LEU A 70 -26.55 4.75 -4.41
CA LEU A 70 -25.66 4.97 -3.27
C LEU A 70 -24.73 6.17 -3.51
N LEU A 71 -24.09 6.24 -4.68
CA LEU A 71 -23.22 7.36 -5.03
C LEU A 71 -24.03 8.65 -5.20
N SER A 72 -25.26 8.57 -5.69
CA SER A 72 -26.16 9.72 -5.77
C SER A 72 -26.50 10.26 -4.37
N GLU A 73 -26.83 9.40 -3.40
CA GLU A 73 -27.10 9.80 -2.02
C GLU A 73 -25.88 10.45 -1.36
N MET A 74 -24.69 9.86 -1.56
CA MET A 74 -23.43 10.40 -1.05
C MET A 74 -23.10 11.77 -1.65
N VAL A 75 -23.30 11.94 -2.97
CA VAL A 75 -23.09 13.21 -3.67
C VAL A 75 -24.09 14.27 -3.19
N ASP A 76 -25.33 13.90 -2.91
CA ASP A 76 -26.33 14.82 -2.36
C ASP A 76 -26.03 15.20 -0.91
N GLN A 77 -25.56 14.27 -0.09
CA GLN A 77 -25.04 14.57 1.25
C GLN A 77 -23.84 15.52 1.17
N PHE A 78 -22.93 15.29 0.21
CA PHE A 78 -21.80 16.17 -0.05
C PHE A 78 -22.27 17.57 -0.45
N ARG A 79 -23.19 17.71 -1.42
CA ARG A 79 -23.77 19.00 -1.82
C ARG A 79 -24.44 19.74 -0.65
N ARG A 80 -25.16 19.03 0.23
CA ARG A 80 -25.75 19.60 1.45
C ARG A 80 -24.67 20.10 2.40
N SER A 81 -23.60 19.33 2.62
CA SER A 81 -22.48 19.72 3.49
C SER A 81 -21.72 20.95 2.98
N VAL A 82 -21.66 21.15 1.66
CA VAL A 82 -21.05 22.33 1.02
C VAL A 82 -21.96 23.55 1.15
N ARG A 83 -23.29 23.39 1.00
CA ARG A 83 -24.26 24.49 1.18
C ARG A 83 -24.40 24.99 2.62
N VAL A 84 -24.11 24.16 3.62
CA VAL A 84 -24.11 24.58 5.04
C VAL A 84 -22.98 25.58 5.36
N LYS A 85 -21.98 25.76 4.49
CA LYS A 85 -20.92 26.77 4.65
C LYS A 85 -21.22 28.15 4.04
N GLU A 86 -22.35 28.31 3.35
CA GLU A 86 -22.86 29.63 2.89
C GLU A 86 -23.97 30.17 3.82
N GLN A 87 -24.01 29.69 5.06
CA GLN A 87 -24.84 30.31 6.09
C GLN A 87 -24.14 31.60 6.55
N PRO A 88 -24.84 32.75 6.63
CA PRO A 88 -24.31 33.88 7.39
C PRO A 88 -23.96 33.33 8.78
N CYS A 89 -22.79 33.67 9.31
CA CYS A 89 -22.47 33.38 10.69
C CYS A 89 -23.58 33.99 11.56
N VAL A 90 -24.56 33.18 11.96
CA VAL A 90 -25.43 33.54 13.07
C VAL A 90 -24.51 33.40 14.26
N GLU A 91 -24.04 34.53 14.77
CA GLU A 91 -23.30 34.57 16.02
C GLU A 91 -24.10 33.74 17.05
N PRO A 92 -23.45 32.82 17.78
CA PRO A 92 -24.14 32.05 18.81
C PRO A 92 -24.90 33.02 19.70
N GLU A 93 -26.23 32.87 19.77
CA GLU A 93 -27.05 33.82 20.50
C GLU A 93 -26.80 33.66 22.00
N VAL A 94 -26.24 34.70 22.63
CA VAL A 94 -25.92 34.70 24.06
C VAL A 94 -27.22 34.56 24.87
N PRO A 95 -27.36 33.54 25.73
CA PRO A 95 -28.55 33.35 26.55
C PRO A 95 -28.58 34.33 27.73
N CYS A 96 -29.78 34.56 28.29
CA CYS A 96 -29.93 35.27 29.54
C CYS A 96 -29.67 34.36 30.74
N ASP A 97 -28.81 34.80 31.65
CA ASP A 97 -28.38 33.99 32.81
C ASP A 97 -29.43 33.89 33.93
N ILE A 98 -30.46 34.75 33.91
CA ILE A 98 -31.47 34.85 34.98
C ILE A 98 -32.73 34.04 34.66
N CYS A 99 -32.98 33.71 33.39
CA CYS A 99 -34.17 32.96 32.99
C CYS A 99 -34.21 31.58 33.66
N THR A 100 -35.23 31.35 34.48
CA THR A 100 -35.56 30.02 35.00
C THR A 100 -36.45 29.29 33.98
N GLY A 101 -35.90 28.30 33.28
CA GLY A 101 -36.60 27.54 32.24
C GLY A 101 -36.00 27.77 30.84
N THR A 102 -36.83 28.09 29.84
CA THR A 102 -36.34 28.42 28.50
C THR A 102 -35.52 29.71 28.56
N GLN A 103 -34.22 29.62 28.30
CA GLN A 103 -33.35 30.78 28.26
C GLN A 103 -33.70 31.68 27.08
N LEU A 104 -34.12 32.92 27.40
CA LEU A 104 -34.36 33.94 26.39
C LEU A 104 -33.02 34.54 25.93
N LYS A 105 -32.96 35.00 24.68
CA LYS A 105 -31.81 35.72 24.15
C LYS A 105 -31.50 36.96 24.99
N ALA A 106 -30.23 37.13 25.34
CA ALA A 106 -29.75 38.34 25.99
C ALA A 106 -29.70 39.51 24.99
N VAL A 107 -30.04 40.70 25.49
CA VAL A 107 -30.01 41.95 24.73
C VAL A 107 -28.88 42.87 25.19
N LYS A 108 -28.40 42.71 26.43
CA LYS A 108 -27.22 43.39 26.97
C LYS A 108 -26.50 42.52 27.99
N SER A 109 -25.20 42.71 28.11
CA SER A 109 -24.39 42.19 29.22
C SER A 109 -23.90 43.33 30.10
N CYS A 110 -23.88 43.13 31.40
CA CYS A 110 -23.34 44.09 32.35
C CYS A 110 -21.91 43.70 32.74
N LEU A 111 -20.95 44.60 32.52
CA LEU A 111 -19.53 44.37 32.84
C LEU A 111 -19.23 44.45 34.34
N VAL A 112 -20.19 44.89 35.16
CA VAL A 112 -20.04 44.94 36.62
C VAL A 112 -20.69 43.72 37.28
N CYS A 113 -21.86 43.31 36.79
CA CYS A 113 -22.58 42.14 37.30
C CYS A 113 -22.09 40.83 36.69
N PHE A 114 -21.40 40.86 35.54
CA PHE A 114 -21.01 39.69 34.74
C PHE A 114 -22.19 38.80 34.36
N ILE A 115 -23.31 39.45 34.04
CA ILE A 115 -24.58 38.81 33.69
C ILE A 115 -25.08 39.35 32.36
N SER A 116 -25.58 38.45 31.53
CA SER A 116 -26.31 38.67 30.31
C SER A 116 -27.82 38.66 30.57
N TYR A 117 -28.50 39.75 30.17
CA TYR A 117 -29.91 39.99 30.46
C TYR A 117 -30.74 39.93 29.19
N CYS A 118 -31.85 39.18 29.19
CA CYS A 118 -32.93 39.40 28.24
C CYS A 118 -33.67 40.70 28.58
N GLN A 119 -34.53 41.18 27.68
CA GLN A 119 -35.20 42.48 27.86
C GLN A 119 -35.95 42.59 29.20
N THR A 120 -36.62 41.52 29.63
CA THR A 120 -37.36 41.47 30.90
C THR A 120 -36.45 41.60 32.11
N HIS A 121 -35.30 40.91 32.11
CA HIS A 121 -34.36 40.95 33.22
C HIS A 121 -33.44 42.17 33.19
N LEU A 122 -33.31 42.84 32.04
CA LEU A 122 -32.55 44.09 31.91
C LEU A 122 -33.30 45.28 32.51
N GLU A 123 -34.63 45.29 32.44
CA GLU A 123 -35.46 46.42 32.85
C GLU A 123 -35.19 46.87 34.31
N PRO A 124 -35.16 45.98 35.32
CA PRO A 124 -34.82 46.38 36.68
C PRO A 124 -33.42 46.98 36.80
N HIS A 125 -32.47 46.48 36.00
CA HIS A 125 -31.09 46.94 35.97
C HIS A 125 -30.95 48.35 35.38
N GLN A 126 -31.87 48.77 34.51
CA GLN A 126 -31.91 50.13 33.95
C GLN A 126 -32.74 51.11 34.81
N ARG A 127 -33.66 50.61 35.63
CA ARG A 127 -34.53 51.43 36.48
C ARG A 127 -33.91 51.74 37.84
N VAL A 128 -33.29 50.75 38.50
CA VAL A 128 -32.78 50.89 39.88
C VAL A 128 -31.51 51.73 39.90
N THR A 129 -31.53 52.84 40.66
CA THR A 129 -30.49 53.88 40.68
C THR A 129 -29.08 53.36 40.95
N VAL A 130 -28.93 52.35 41.83
CA VAL A 130 -27.62 51.80 42.24
C VAL A 130 -26.94 51.03 41.11
N VAL A 131 -27.70 50.30 40.29
CA VAL A 131 -27.19 49.41 39.22
C VAL A 131 -27.33 50.02 37.82
N LYS A 132 -28.15 51.07 37.67
CA LYS A 132 -28.31 51.84 36.43
C LYS A 132 -27.00 52.45 35.93
N ARG A 133 -26.05 52.71 36.83
CA ARG A 133 -24.71 53.25 36.52
C ARG A 133 -23.72 52.21 36.01
N HIS A 134 -24.06 50.92 36.08
CA HIS A 134 -23.18 49.88 35.55
C HIS A 134 -23.15 49.96 34.02
N GLU A 135 -21.99 49.68 33.45
CA GLU A 135 -21.80 49.67 32.00
C GLU A 135 -22.48 48.45 31.36
N LEU A 136 -23.36 48.71 30.40
CA LEU A 136 -24.08 47.72 29.62
C LEU A 136 -23.55 47.70 28.17
N VAL A 137 -23.06 46.56 27.74
CA VAL A 137 -22.50 46.33 26.41
C VAL A 137 -23.35 45.34 25.61
N GLU A 138 -23.05 45.19 24.32
CA GLU A 138 -23.66 44.13 23.50
C GLU A 138 -23.45 42.75 24.16
N PRO A 139 -24.42 41.82 24.00
CA PRO A 139 -24.35 40.50 24.61
C PRO A 139 -23.02 39.81 24.33
N MET A 140 -22.35 39.43 25.41
CA MET A 140 -21.04 38.83 25.34
C MET A 140 -21.12 37.40 25.86
N ASP A 141 -20.69 36.44 25.05
CA ASP A 141 -20.60 35.05 25.47
C ASP A 141 -19.42 34.86 26.45
N ARG A 142 -19.48 33.81 27.27
CA ARG A 142 -18.39 33.36 28.16
C ARG A 142 -17.89 34.47 29.12
N LEU A 143 -18.78 35.33 29.62
CA LEU A 143 -18.43 36.40 30.59
C LEU A 143 -17.70 35.86 31.83
N GLU A 144 -18.07 34.67 32.29
CA GLU A 144 -17.45 34.02 33.45
C GLU A 144 -15.96 33.71 33.23
N GLU A 145 -15.52 33.53 31.98
CA GLU A 145 -14.13 33.27 31.63
C GLU A 145 -13.27 34.53 31.61
N LYS A 146 -13.91 35.71 31.54
CA LYS A 146 -13.25 37.01 31.64
C LYS A 146 -12.95 37.40 33.09
N MET A 147 -13.30 36.53 34.03
CA MET A 147 -13.14 36.72 35.46
C MET A 147 -12.06 35.82 36.03
N CYS A 148 -11.19 36.41 36.84
CA CYS A 148 -10.21 35.67 37.63
C CYS A 148 -10.95 34.76 38.61
N LYS A 149 -10.81 33.45 38.45
CA LYS A 149 -11.48 32.46 39.31
C LYS A 149 -11.05 32.51 40.78
N LYS A 150 -9.84 33.04 41.07
CA LYS A 150 -9.34 33.17 42.45
C LYS A 150 -9.89 34.40 43.17
N HIS A 151 -10.01 35.51 42.45
CA HIS A 151 -10.27 36.82 43.06
C HIS A 151 -11.63 37.40 42.67
N ASN A 152 -12.35 36.78 41.74
CA ASN A 152 -13.62 37.28 41.18
C ASN A 152 -13.49 38.75 40.73
N GLN A 153 -12.42 39.03 39.99
CA GLN A 153 -12.12 40.34 39.41
C GLN A 153 -11.83 40.19 37.91
N PRO A 154 -12.09 41.22 37.09
CA PRO A 154 -11.79 41.22 35.65
C PRO A 154 -10.34 40.87 35.33
N LEU A 155 -10.16 40.08 34.27
CA LEU A 155 -8.85 39.80 33.68
C LEU A 155 -8.50 40.89 32.67
N GLU A 156 -7.86 41.96 33.16
CA GLU A 156 -7.50 43.14 32.36
C GLU A 156 -6.00 43.23 32.07
N LEU A 157 -5.22 42.34 32.64
CA LEU A 157 -3.76 42.34 32.58
C LEU A 157 -3.24 41.01 32.04
N PHE A 158 -2.01 40.98 31.54
CA PHE A 158 -1.36 39.80 31.00
C PHE A 158 0.02 39.62 31.63
N CYS A 159 0.26 38.45 32.23
CA CYS A 159 1.56 38.07 32.77
C CYS A 159 2.44 37.52 31.63
N GLN A 160 3.49 38.24 31.25
CA GLN A 160 4.34 37.85 30.12
C GLN A 160 5.21 36.62 30.42
N THR A 161 5.54 36.37 31.69
CA THR A 161 6.33 35.19 32.09
C THR A 161 5.52 33.90 31.95
N GLU A 162 4.28 33.91 32.44
CA GLU A 162 3.42 32.72 32.47
C GLU A 162 2.47 32.63 31.28
N GLN A 163 2.38 33.69 30.47
CA GLN A 163 1.52 33.80 29.30
C GLN A 163 0.02 33.58 29.63
N VAL A 164 -0.43 34.16 30.74
CA VAL A 164 -1.82 34.06 31.23
C VAL A 164 -2.41 35.43 31.53
N CYS A 165 -3.72 35.57 31.29
CA CYS A 165 -4.46 36.75 31.71
C CYS A 165 -4.65 36.74 33.23
N VAL A 166 -4.47 37.89 33.87
CA VAL A 166 -4.51 38.06 35.34
C VAL A 166 -5.32 39.30 35.72
N CYS A 167 -5.82 39.35 36.95
CA CYS A 167 -6.48 40.55 37.49
C CYS A 167 -5.51 41.41 38.31
N GLN A 168 -5.95 42.60 38.73
CA GLN A 168 -5.13 43.53 39.54
C GLN A 168 -4.65 42.91 40.86
N LEU A 169 -5.43 42.03 41.50
CA LEU A 169 -5.01 41.41 42.76
C LEU A 169 -3.91 40.35 42.54
N CYS A 170 -3.94 39.64 41.40
CA CYS A 170 -2.90 38.69 41.03
C CYS A 170 -1.51 39.33 40.94
N THR A 171 -1.40 40.60 40.57
CA THR A 171 -0.12 41.30 40.42
C THR A 171 0.53 41.69 41.75
N VAL A 172 -0.19 41.56 42.87
CA VAL A 172 0.39 41.78 44.21
C VAL A 172 0.47 40.48 45.01
N THR A 173 -0.09 39.38 44.49
CA THR A 173 -0.03 38.03 45.07
C THR A 173 0.86 37.11 44.22
N ASP A 174 0.26 36.25 43.41
CA ASP A 174 0.91 35.14 42.71
C ASP A 174 1.90 35.60 41.62
N HIS A 175 1.68 36.78 41.02
CA HIS A 175 2.48 37.31 39.91
C HIS A 175 3.26 38.58 40.30
N LYS A 176 3.55 38.77 41.60
CA LYS A 176 4.16 40.00 42.13
C LYS A 176 5.50 40.40 41.50
N SER A 177 6.28 39.41 41.08
CA SER A 177 7.59 39.62 40.46
C SER A 177 7.59 39.45 38.93
N HIS A 178 6.43 39.20 38.32
CA HIS A 178 6.36 38.99 36.87
C HIS A 178 6.08 40.30 36.14
N PRO A 179 6.69 40.53 34.96
CA PRO A 179 6.30 41.60 34.06
C PRO A 179 4.84 41.40 33.64
N VAL A 180 4.02 42.37 33.99
CA VAL A 180 2.59 42.38 33.69
C VAL A 180 2.27 43.65 32.90
N VAL A 181 1.59 43.47 31.77
CA VAL A 181 1.16 44.55 30.88
C VAL A 181 -0.36 44.58 30.76
N PRO A 182 -0.98 45.69 30.33
CA PRO A 182 -2.39 45.70 29.98
C PRO A 182 -2.71 44.65 28.90
N LEU A 183 -3.81 43.91 29.08
CA LEU A 183 -4.22 42.85 28.16
C LEU A 183 -4.37 43.35 26.72
N LYS A 184 -4.87 44.58 26.55
CA LYS A 184 -5.04 45.20 25.24
C LYS A 184 -3.70 45.42 24.52
N GLU A 185 -2.66 45.81 25.26
CA GLU A 185 -1.33 46.05 24.68
C GLU A 185 -0.69 44.74 24.20
N GLU A 186 -0.72 43.69 25.03
CA GLU A 186 -0.23 42.37 24.61
C GLU A 186 -1.03 41.82 23.43
N TYR A 187 -2.36 42.00 23.42
CA TYR A 187 -3.21 41.59 22.31
C TYR A 187 -2.81 42.24 20.98
N GLU A 188 -2.52 43.54 20.98
CA GLU A 188 -2.08 44.27 19.79
C GLU A 188 -0.72 43.74 19.29
N VAL A 189 0.23 43.50 20.21
CA VAL A 189 1.54 42.91 19.89
C VAL A 189 1.38 41.52 19.27
N LYS A 190 0.60 40.63 19.90
CA LYS A 190 0.38 39.26 19.43
C LYS A 190 -0.39 39.22 18.11
N THR A 191 -1.32 40.14 17.91
CA THR A 191 -2.06 40.26 16.65
C THR A 191 -1.15 40.74 15.51
N ALA A 192 -0.20 41.63 15.78
CA ALA A 192 0.80 42.05 14.79
C ALA A 192 1.75 40.90 14.41
N GLN A 193 2.10 40.02 15.36
CA GLN A 193 2.95 38.83 15.13
C GLN A 193 2.23 37.68 14.41
N LEU A 194 0.90 37.71 14.33
CA LEU A 194 0.11 36.60 13.78
C LEU A 194 0.52 36.20 12.35
N GLY A 195 0.87 37.17 11.51
CA GLY A 195 1.29 36.88 10.13
C GLY A 195 2.61 36.10 10.04
N GLU A 196 3.56 36.37 10.93
CA GLU A 196 4.83 35.63 11.01
C GLU A 196 4.59 34.20 11.50
N ILE A 197 3.80 34.06 12.57
CA ILE A 197 3.40 32.76 13.13
C ILE A 197 2.67 31.92 12.08
N GLU A 198 1.72 32.51 11.34
CA GLU A 198 0.99 31.81 10.29
C GLU A 198 1.93 31.32 9.18
N SER A 199 2.89 32.15 8.77
CA SER A 199 3.89 31.77 7.77
C SER A 199 4.77 30.60 8.23
N GLU A 200 5.26 30.63 9.47
CA GLU A 200 6.08 29.54 10.04
C GLU A 200 5.31 28.22 10.13
N VAL A 201 4.05 28.27 10.57
CA VAL A 201 3.17 27.09 10.61
C VAL A 201 2.94 26.55 9.20
N GLN A 202 2.68 27.41 8.23
CA GLN A 202 2.51 27.00 6.83
C GLN A 202 3.77 26.36 6.26
N GLN A 203 4.95 26.92 6.52
CA GLN A 203 6.22 26.30 6.10
C GLN A 203 6.41 24.92 6.73
N THR A 204 6.11 24.78 8.03
CA THR A 204 6.17 23.49 8.71
C THR A 204 5.21 22.48 8.07
N ILE A 205 3.98 22.87 7.76
CA ILE A 205 3.00 22.02 7.08
C ILE A 205 3.54 21.56 5.73
N GLN A 206 4.07 22.46 4.92
CA GLN A 206 4.64 22.14 3.61
C GLN A 206 5.84 21.18 3.72
N GLU A 207 6.72 21.39 4.69
CA GLU A 207 7.84 20.48 4.94
C GLU A 207 7.35 19.08 5.32
N ARG A 208 6.36 18.97 6.22
CA ARG A 208 5.78 17.67 6.61
C ARG A 208 5.08 16.99 5.44
N GLN A 209 4.37 17.74 4.59
CA GLN A 209 3.75 17.20 3.38
C GLN A 209 4.80 16.64 2.41
N ARG A 210 5.88 17.38 2.15
CA ARG A 210 7.00 16.89 1.33
C ARG A 210 7.60 15.61 1.92
N LYS A 211 7.74 15.54 3.25
CA LYS A 211 8.31 14.37 3.91
C LYS A 211 7.42 13.13 3.80
N ILE A 212 6.10 13.31 3.86
CA ILE A 212 5.13 12.23 3.63
C ILE A 212 5.31 11.66 2.22
N GLU A 213 5.43 12.53 1.21
CA GLU A 213 5.61 12.10 -0.18
C GLU A 213 6.92 11.34 -0.37
N GLU A 214 8.03 11.86 0.17
CA GLU A 214 9.33 11.17 0.14
C GLU A 214 9.27 9.75 0.75
N ILE A 215 8.50 9.56 1.82
CA ILE A 215 8.35 8.27 2.49
C ILE A 215 7.53 7.31 1.61
N LYS A 216 6.42 7.78 1.04
CA LYS A 216 5.60 6.99 0.12
C LYS A 216 6.39 6.55 -1.11
N ASP A 217 7.13 7.46 -1.71
CA ASP A 217 8.00 7.18 -2.86
C ASP A 217 9.07 6.12 -2.54
N ARG A 218 9.65 6.16 -1.33
CA ARG A 218 10.62 5.16 -0.87
C ARG A 218 9.96 3.81 -0.63
N GLU A 219 8.75 3.79 -0.06
CA GLU A 219 7.98 2.56 0.13
C GLU A 219 7.68 1.90 -1.22
N GLU A 220 7.23 2.66 -2.20
CA GLU A 220 6.89 2.13 -3.52
C GLU A 220 8.11 1.57 -4.25
N ARG A 221 9.25 2.30 -4.23
CA ARG A 221 10.51 1.77 -4.76
C ARG A 221 10.94 0.48 -4.06
N CYS A 222 10.81 0.41 -2.73
CA CYS A 222 11.13 -0.81 -1.99
C CYS A 222 10.24 -1.99 -2.40
N LYS A 223 8.96 -1.76 -2.68
CA LYS A 223 8.04 -2.79 -3.18
C LYS A 223 8.45 -3.25 -4.58
N ALA A 224 8.78 -2.33 -5.47
CA ALA A 224 9.27 -2.64 -6.81
C ALA A 224 10.57 -3.45 -6.76
N ASP A 225 11.56 -3.01 -5.97
CA ASP A 225 12.83 -3.71 -5.79
C ASP A 225 12.63 -5.12 -5.23
N ALA A 226 11.72 -5.29 -4.25
CA ALA A 226 11.39 -6.61 -3.70
C ALA A 226 10.72 -7.52 -4.76
N ALA A 227 9.79 -6.99 -5.54
CA ALA A 227 9.16 -7.73 -6.63
C ALA A 227 10.18 -8.16 -7.70
N ASP A 228 11.12 -7.27 -8.06
CA ASP A 228 12.18 -7.56 -9.01
C ASP A 228 13.16 -8.63 -8.49
N GLN A 229 13.51 -8.59 -7.21
CA GLN A 229 14.33 -9.62 -6.56
C GLN A 229 13.63 -10.98 -6.55
N ILE A 230 12.34 -11.03 -6.21
CA ILE A 230 11.52 -12.25 -6.25
C ILE A 230 11.47 -12.78 -7.69
N ALA A 231 11.16 -11.93 -8.67
CA ALA A 231 11.09 -12.33 -10.07
C ALA A 231 12.44 -12.85 -10.59
N SER A 232 13.55 -12.21 -10.20
CA SER A 232 14.90 -12.66 -10.53
C SER A 232 15.22 -14.03 -9.92
N GLY A 233 14.88 -14.22 -8.64
CA GLY A 233 15.03 -15.51 -7.96
C GLY A 233 14.22 -16.62 -8.62
N VAL A 234 12.95 -16.36 -8.94
CA VAL A 234 12.08 -17.30 -9.65
C VAL A 234 12.65 -17.65 -11.03
N ARG A 235 13.14 -16.67 -11.79
CA ARG A 235 13.80 -16.93 -13.09
C ARG A 235 15.02 -17.81 -12.94
N ALA A 236 15.88 -17.56 -11.95
CA ALA A 236 17.09 -18.35 -11.72
C ALA A 236 16.75 -19.80 -11.33
N LEU A 237 15.76 -20.00 -10.47
CA LEU A 237 15.30 -21.34 -10.05
C LEU A 237 14.65 -22.10 -11.21
N ASN A 238 13.83 -21.44 -12.04
CA ASN A 238 13.25 -22.07 -13.22
C ASN A 238 14.33 -22.46 -14.24
N ALA A 239 15.31 -21.59 -14.52
CA ALA A 239 16.41 -21.93 -15.40
C ALA A 239 17.23 -23.13 -14.90
N LEU A 240 17.41 -23.27 -13.57
CA LEU A 240 18.04 -24.44 -12.99
C LEU A 240 17.19 -25.70 -13.15
N LYS A 241 15.87 -25.60 -12.91
CA LYS A 241 14.93 -26.71 -13.11
C LYS A 241 14.98 -27.20 -14.56
N ASP A 242 14.91 -26.30 -15.52
CA ASP A 242 14.92 -26.63 -16.95
C ASP A 242 16.22 -27.37 -17.32
N ARG A 243 17.38 -26.90 -16.84
CA ARG A 243 18.66 -27.61 -17.04
C ARG A 243 18.70 -29.01 -16.45
N ILE A 244 18.06 -29.24 -15.30
CA ILE A 244 17.98 -30.57 -14.69
C ILE A 244 17.10 -31.47 -15.57
N VAL A 245 15.96 -30.97 -16.04
CA VAL A 245 15.06 -31.71 -16.94
C VAL A 245 15.77 -32.06 -18.25
N ASP A 246 16.38 -31.08 -18.92
CA ASP A 246 17.17 -31.30 -20.13
C ASP A 246 18.29 -32.32 -19.91
N GLY A 247 18.97 -32.25 -18.75
CA GLY A 247 20.02 -33.19 -18.38
C GLY A 247 19.52 -34.63 -18.19
N LEU A 248 18.29 -34.81 -17.71
CA LEU A 248 17.66 -36.13 -17.56
C LEU A 248 17.22 -36.70 -18.91
N GLU A 249 16.65 -35.87 -19.79
CA GLU A 249 16.27 -36.29 -21.15
C GLU A 249 17.49 -36.72 -21.96
N ASN A 250 18.59 -35.95 -21.87
CA ASN A 250 19.85 -36.33 -22.50
C ASN A 250 20.43 -37.64 -21.96
N LEU A 251 20.37 -37.87 -20.65
CA LEU A 251 20.81 -39.13 -20.03
C LEU A 251 19.98 -40.32 -20.53
N ASP A 252 18.65 -40.18 -20.57
CA ASP A 252 17.75 -41.22 -21.08
C ASP A 252 18.06 -41.56 -22.54
N GLN A 253 18.26 -40.56 -23.38
CA GLN A 253 18.62 -40.76 -24.79
C GLN A 253 19.97 -41.45 -24.95
N MET A 254 20.99 -41.08 -24.17
CA MET A 254 22.30 -41.73 -24.19
C MET A 254 22.22 -43.20 -23.78
N VAL A 255 21.48 -43.51 -22.71
CA VAL A 255 21.31 -44.89 -22.24
C VAL A 255 20.58 -45.74 -23.28
N LYS A 256 19.54 -45.19 -23.92
CA LYS A 256 18.81 -45.86 -25.01
C LYS A 256 19.72 -46.18 -26.19
N GLN A 257 20.54 -45.22 -26.63
CA GLN A 257 21.47 -45.41 -27.76
C GLN A 257 22.52 -46.48 -27.47
N GLU A 258 23.12 -46.51 -26.28
CA GLU A 258 24.06 -47.58 -25.92
C GLU A 258 23.37 -48.94 -25.83
N LEU A 259 22.14 -48.99 -25.32
CA LEU A 259 21.36 -50.23 -25.26
C LEU A 259 21.07 -50.75 -26.68
N GLU A 260 20.57 -49.89 -27.58
CA GLU A 260 20.31 -50.25 -28.98
C GLU A 260 21.57 -50.76 -29.69
N SER A 261 22.72 -50.10 -29.48
CA SER A 261 24.00 -50.54 -30.04
C SER A 261 24.43 -51.91 -29.49
N THR A 262 24.24 -52.13 -28.19
CA THR A 262 24.54 -53.42 -27.55
C THR A 262 23.60 -54.52 -28.09
N GLU A 263 22.31 -54.22 -28.24
CA GLU A 263 21.33 -55.15 -28.81
C GLU A 263 21.66 -55.51 -30.25
N GLU A 264 22.11 -54.54 -31.07
CA GLU A 264 22.53 -54.78 -32.45
C GLU A 264 23.78 -55.68 -32.51
N GLN A 265 24.77 -55.43 -31.64
CA GLN A 265 25.95 -56.29 -31.52
C GLN A 265 25.59 -57.72 -31.13
N VAL A 266 24.72 -57.89 -30.13
CA VAL A 266 24.25 -59.21 -29.69
C VAL A 266 23.48 -59.91 -30.81
N SER A 267 22.58 -59.19 -31.50
CA SER A 267 21.82 -59.71 -32.63
C SER A 267 22.73 -60.17 -33.78
N GLY A 268 23.78 -59.40 -34.09
CA GLY A 268 24.79 -59.77 -35.08
C GLY A 268 25.51 -61.07 -34.72
N LEU A 269 26.01 -61.18 -33.50
CA LEU A 269 26.69 -62.40 -33.01
C LEU A 269 25.77 -63.62 -33.02
N VAL A 270 24.52 -63.46 -32.60
CA VAL A 270 23.52 -64.55 -32.65
C VAL A 270 23.28 -65.00 -34.08
N LYS A 271 23.10 -64.08 -35.04
CA LYS A 271 22.90 -64.43 -36.46
C LYS A 271 24.10 -65.16 -37.06
N GLU A 272 25.32 -64.73 -36.72
CA GLU A 272 26.54 -65.42 -37.17
C GLU A 272 26.60 -66.86 -36.66
N LEU A 273 26.27 -67.07 -35.38
CA LEU A 273 26.19 -68.40 -34.78
C LEU A 273 25.07 -69.26 -35.39
N GLU A 274 23.88 -68.70 -35.60
CA GLU A 274 22.76 -69.39 -36.23
C GLU A 274 23.08 -69.82 -37.66
N GLN A 275 23.71 -68.95 -38.45
CA GLN A 275 24.14 -69.27 -39.82
C GLN A 275 25.22 -70.35 -39.81
N GLU A 276 26.19 -70.27 -38.90
CA GLU A 276 27.21 -71.31 -38.74
C GLU A 276 26.58 -72.68 -38.42
N ILE A 277 25.60 -72.73 -37.52
CA ILE A 277 24.88 -73.96 -37.18
C ILE A 277 24.18 -74.54 -38.41
N GLU A 278 23.53 -73.70 -39.23
CA GLU A 278 22.83 -74.15 -40.44
C GLU A 278 23.80 -74.66 -41.52
N ASP A 279 24.92 -73.96 -41.72
CA ASP A 279 25.96 -74.38 -42.67
C ASP A 279 26.51 -75.76 -42.27
N ILE A 280 26.85 -75.96 -40.99
CA ILE A 280 27.33 -77.25 -40.48
C ILE A 280 26.28 -78.35 -40.68
N ARG A 281 24.99 -78.07 -40.41
CA ARG A 281 23.89 -79.04 -40.64
C ARG A 281 23.75 -79.41 -42.11
N SER A 282 23.82 -78.43 -43.01
CA SER A 282 23.74 -78.63 -44.46
C SER A 282 24.91 -79.47 -44.97
N GLU A 283 26.14 -79.14 -44.56
CA GLU A 283 27.35 -79.90 -44.90
C GLU A 283 27.27 -81.35 -44.38
N MET A 284 26.79 -81.56 -43.15
CA MET A 284 26.53 -82.90 -42.60
C MET A 284 25.50 -83.70 -43.41
N LYS A 285 24.41 -83.05 -43.86
CA LYS A 285 23.38 -83.69 -44.68
C LYS A 285 23.93 -84.08 -46.06
N GLN A 286 24.70 -83.20 -46.70
CA GLN A 286 25.35 -83.51 -47.98
C GLN A 286 26.28 -84.71 -47.86
N LEU A 287 27.11 -84.78 -46.81
CA LEU A 287 27.97 -85.92 -46.52
C LEU A 287 27.21 -87.24 -46.44
N SER A 288 26.00 -87.24 -45.86
CA SER A 288 25.18 -88.45 -45.72
C SER A 288 24.65 -89.04 -47.04
N HIS A 289 24.67 -88.24 -48.11
CA HIS A 289 24.19 -88.62 -49.44
C HIS A 289 25.32 -88.95 -50.43
N ILE A 290 26.59 -88.84 -50.03
CA ILE A 290 27.73 -89.19 -50.89
C ILE A 290 27.94 -90.71 -50.84
N GLU A 291 27.73 -91.38 -51.96
CA GLU A 291 27.93 -92.84 -52.10
C GLU A 291 29.39 -93.21 -52.44
N ASP A 292 30.17 -92.30 -53.04
CA ASP A 292 31.58 -92.54 -53.38
C ASP A 292 32.50 -92.44 -52.15
N PRO A 293 33.20 -93.53 -51.75
CA PRO A 293 34.00 -93.54 -50.53
C PRO A 293 35.19 -92.57 -50.55
N LEU A 294 35.79 -92.33 -51.72
CA LEU A 294 36.93 -91.40 -51.84
C LEU A 294 36.46 -89.95 -51.65
N HIS A 295 35.39 -89.55 -52.35
CA HIS A 295 34.78 -88.24 -52.19
C HIS A 295 34.26 -88.02 -50.77
N PHE A 296 33.66 -89.03 -50.13
CA PHE A 296 33.20 -88.95 -48.74
C PHE A 296 34.35 -88.60 -47.79
N LEU A 297 35.46 -89.36 -47.84
CA LEU A 297 36.60 -89.15 -46.96
C LEU A 297 37.29 -87.79 -47.20
N GLN A 298 37.33 -87.32 -48.45
CA GLN A 298 37.87 -86.00 -48.77
C GLN A 298 37.00 -84.88 -48.20
N THR A 299 35.69 -84.92 -48.42
CA THR A 299 34.74 -83.91 -47.91
C THR A 299 34.69 -83.90 -46.37
N LEU A 300 34.73 -85.08 -45.74
CA LEU A 300 34.75 -85.20 -44.28
C LEU A 300 36.02 -84.59 -43.67
N ARG A 301 37.17 -84.74 -44.34
CA ARG A 301 38.43 -84.15 -43.90
C ARG A 301 38.39 -82.62 -43.96
N THR A 302 37.81 -82.03 -45.00
CA THR A 302 37.66 -80.56 -45.12
C THR A 302 36.75 -80.00 -44.03
N LEU A 303 35.64 -80.67 -43.72
CA LEU A 303 34.72 -80.28 -42.64
C LEU A 303 35.42 -80.26 -41.28
N ASN A 304 36.12 -81.34 -40.93
CA ASN A 304 36.84 -81.45 -39.66
C ASN A 304 37.93 -80.37 -39.51
N ASN A 305 38.65 -80.07 -40.59
CA ASN A 305 39.68 -79.03 -40.57
C ASN A 305 39.08 -77.64 -40.33
N ARG A 306 37.90 -77.33 -40.90
CA ARG A 306 37.22 -76.05 -40.68
C ARG A 306 36.72 -75.89 -39.24
N GLN A 307 36.14 -76.95 -38.67
CA GLN A 307 35.64 -76.94 -37.30
C GLN A 307 36.77 -76.80 -36.27
N ALA A 308 37.93 -77.42 -36.51
CA ALA A 308 39.09 -77.32 -35.61
C ALA A 308 39.68 -75.90 -35.52
N THR A 309 39.46 -75.04 -36.52
CA THR A 309 39.94 -73.65 -36.54
C THR A 309 39.03 -72.63 -35.85
N ARG A 310 37.77 -72.98 -35.54
CA ARG A 310 36.80 -72.02 -34.97
C ARG A 310 36.67 -72.23 -33.46
N VAL A 311 37.36 -71.38 -32.69
CA VAL A 311 37.25 -71.36 -31.22
C VAL A 311 36.45 -70.13 -30.81
N TRP A 312 35.24 -70.35 -30.29
CA TRP A 312 34.43 -69.31 -29.66
C TRP A 312 34.95 -69.09 -28.23
N THR A 313 35.69 -68.00 -27.99
CA THR A 313 36.01 -67.55 -26.64
C THR A 313 34.80 -66.87 -25.99
N THR A 314 34.73 -66.90 -24.66
CA THR A 314 33.63 -66.32 -23.86
C THR A 314 33.29 -64.90 -24.32
N VAL A 315 32.08 -64.70 -24.84
CA VAL A 315 31.58 -63.37 -25.25
C VAL A 315 31.10 -62.64 -24.00
N GLU A 316 31.86 -61.66 -23.54
CA GLU A 316 31.44 -60.76 -22.46
C GLU A 316 30.62 -59.60 -23.04
N ILE A 317 29.32 -59.60 -22.76
CA ILE A 317 28.43 -58.47 -23.08
C ILE A 317 28.45 -57.52 -21.88
N HIS A 318 29.02 -56.34 -22.05
CA HIS A 318 29.00 -55.30 -21.02
C HIS A 318 27.74 -54.45 -21.16
N CYS A 319 27.00 -54.31 -20.06
CA CYS A 319 25.88 -53.37 -19.97
C CYS A 319 26.40 -51.96 -19.58
N PRO A 320 25.74 -50.87 -19.98
CA PRO A 320 26.22 -49.51 -19.70
C PRO A 320 26.38 -49.24 -18.18
N SER A 321 27.61 -49.03 -17.71
CA SER A 321 27.91 -48.69 -16.30
C SER A 321 27.86 -47.18 -16.00
N MET A 322 27.63 -46.35 -17.04
CA MET A 322 27.66 -44.89 -17.02
C MET A 322 26.63 -44.24 -16.08
N ILE A 323 25.62 -45.00 -15.65
CA ILE A 323 24.52 -44.54 -14.79
C ILE A 323 25.03 -44.15 -13.38
N THR A 324 26.02 -44.86 -12.84
CA THR A 324 26.47 -44.67 -11.45
C THR A 324 27.11 -43.30 -11.22
N SER A 325 28.06 -42.89 -12.07
CA SER A 325 28.71 -41.59 -11.96
C SER A 325 27.75 -40.41 -12.14
N TYR A 326 26.76 -40.54 -13.03
CA TYR A 326 25.78 -39.47 -13.27
C TYR A 326 24.81 -39.32 -12.09
N LEU A 327 24.38 -40.44 -11.50
CA LEU A 327 23.55 -40.45 -10.30
C LEU A 327 24.28 -39.84 -9.09
N ASP A 328 25.57 -40.14 -8.91
CA ASP A 328 26.38 -39.55 -7.85
C ASP A 328 26.49 -38.02 -7.97
N ASN A 329 26.63 -37.52 -9.21
CA ASN A 329 26.65 -36.08 -9.49
C ASN A 329 25.30 -35.40 -9.15
N LEU A 330 24.18 -36.01 -9.52
CA LEU A 330 22.84 -35.51 -9.19
C LEU A 330 22.57 -35.52 -7.68
N MET A 331 23.03 -36.56 -6.98
CA MET A 331 22.98 -36.64 -5.52
C MET A 331 23.84 -35.54 -4.85
N GLY A 332 25.01 -35.24 -5.40
CA GLY A 332 25.86 -34.14 -4.97
C GLY A 332 25.21 -32.77 -5.16
N LEU A 333 24.56 -32.55 -6.32
CA LEU A 333 23.81 -31.34 -6.61
C LEU A 333 22.65 -31.15 -5.63
N LYS A 334 21.86 -32.20 -5.37
CA LYS A 334 20.76 -32.19 -4.39
C LYS A 334 21.24 -31.77 -3.00
N LYS A 335 22.34 -32.37 -2.49
CA LYS A 335 22.90 -32.01 -1.18
C LYS A 335 23.31 -30.55 -1.12
N THR A 336 23.90 -30.04 -2.20
CA THR A 336 24.33 -28.64 -2.30
C THR A 336 23.13 -27.70 -2.26
N LEU A 337 22.08 -27.99 -3.03
CA LEU A 337 20.85 -27.20 -3.07
C LEU A 337 20.14 -27.16 -1.71
N ASN A 338 19.97 -28.30 -1.05
CA ASN A 338 19.34 -28.36 0.26
C ASN A 338 20.07 -27.46 1.27
N ARG A 339 21.41 -27.50 1.31
CA ARG A 339 22.21 -26.64 2.19
C ARG A 339 21.98 -25.14 1.93
N TYR A 340 21.79 -24.73 0.67
CA TYR A 340 21.49 -23.34 0.34
C TYR A 340 20.07 -22.95 0.75
N MET A 341 19.09 -23.85 0.55
CA MET A 341 17.70 -23.62 0.91
C MET A 341 17.49 -23.57 2.43
N ASP A 342 18.15 -24.45 3.19
CA ASP A 342 18.12 -24.49 4.66
C ASP A 342 18.89 -23.31 5.31
N GLY A 343 19.80 -22.68 4.54
CA GLY A 343 20.60 -21.53 4.97
C GLY A 343 19.92 -20.17 4.77
N VAL A 344 18.74 -20.12 4.14
CA VAL A 344 17.92 -18.90 4.09
C VAL A 344 17.30 -18.72 5.47
N PRO A 345 17.67 -17.68 6.24
CA PRO A 345 17.07 -17.46 7.55
C PRO A 345 15.56 -17.30 7.37
N ASP A 346 14.77 -17.93 8.25
CA ASP A 346 13.40 -17.50 8.50
C ASP A 346 13.49 -16.03 8.88
N THR A 347 13.18 -15.13 7.95
CA THR A 347 13.16 -13.69 8.23
C THR A 347 11.90 -13.36 9.01
N GLU A 348 11.78 -13.91 10.23
CA GLU A 348 11.07 -13.29 11.34
C GLU A 348 11.88 -12.12 11.94
N SER A 349 12.69 -11.43 11.13
CA SER A 349 13.15 -10.09 11.50
C SER A 349 11.97 -9.14 11.28
N ARG A 350 11.07 -9.11 12.28
CA ARG A 350 10.04 -8.08 12.46
C ARG A 350 10.65 -6.74 12.04
N PRO A 351 10.14 -6.03 11.01
CA PRO A 351 10.72 -4.77 10.61
C PRO A 351 10.76 -3.90 11.85
N LYS A 352 11.98 -3.52 12.29
CA LYS A 352 12.13 -2.55 13.38
C LYS A 352 11.30 -1.36 12.94
N ARG A 353 10.21 -1.11 13.67
CA ARG A 353 9.31 0.02 13.45
C ARG A 353 10.22 1.21 13.13
N PRO A 354 10.05 1.91 11.99
CA PRO A 354 10.91 3.04 11.66
C PRO A 354 10.87 3.96 12.86
N THR A 355 11.97 3.95 13.61
CA THR A 355 12.16 4.85 14.72
C THR A 355 12.41 6.14 13.99
N LEU A 356 11.36 6.97 13.91
CA LEU A 356 11.56 8.40 13.68
C LEU A 356 12.79 8.76 14.52
N PRO A 357 13.86 9.30 13.92
CA PRO A 357 14.91 9.86 14.74
C PRO A 357 14.17 10.74 15.73
N ALA A 358 14.36 10.50 17.02
CA ALA A 358 14.03 11.51 17.99
C ALA A 358 14.85 12.71 17.52
N ALA A 359 14.25 13.57 16.71
CA ALA A 359 14.73 14.92 16.57
C ALA A 359 14.91 15.31 18.03
N LYS A 360 16.14 15.64 18.41
CA LYS A 360 16.30 16.54 19.53
C LYS A 360 15.51 17.76 19.10
N VAL A 361 14.21 17.76 19.43
CA VAL A 361 13.37 18.92 19.35
C VAL A 361 13.85 19.72 20.54
N GLU A 362 15.01 20.34 20.41
CA GLU A 362 15.17 21.65 21.00
C GLU A 362 14.04 22.45 20.37
N ARG A 363 12.90 22.50 21.07
CA ARG A 363 11.79 23.37 20.70
C ARG A 363 12.42 24.76 20.68
N PRO A 364 12.54 25.42 19.52
CA PRO A 364 12.88 26.82 19.53
C PRO A 364 11.86 27.51 20.45
N GLU A 365 12.28 28.41 21.33
CA GLU A 365 11.39 29.10 22.27
C GLU A 365 10.13 29.66 21.57
N ARG A 366 10.28 30.05 20.30
CA ARG A 366 9.22 30.55 19.42
C ARG A 366 8.13 29.52 19.08
N GLN A 367 8.44 28.22 19.03
CA GLN A 367 7.45 27.19 18.71
C GLN A 367 6.48 26.93 19.88
N LYS A 368 6.90 27.20 21.13
CA LYS A 368 5.99 27.30 22.28
C LYS A 368 5.09 28.53 22.19
N GLU A 369 5.60 29.66 21.68
CA GLU A 369 4.80 30.87 21.50
C GLU A 369 3.66 30.64 20.48
N VAL A 370 3.92 29.87 19.42
CA VAL A 370 2.91 29.46 18.44
C VAL A 370 1.84 28.54 19.04
N GLU A 371 2.21 27.51 19.81
CA GLU A 371 1.25 26.64 20.51
C GLU A 371 0.41 27.42 21.54
N ASN A 372 1.03 28.34 22.28
CA ASN A 372 0.35 29.18 23.27
C ASN A 372 -0.61 30.17 22.59
N PHE A 373 -0.21 30.79 21.47
CA PHE A 373 -1.08 31.66 20.69
C PHE A 373 -2.32 30.91 20.17
N LEU A 374 -2.14 29.70 19.63
CA LEU A 374 -3.25 28.86 19.16
C LEU A 374 -4.19 28.39 20.30
N THR A 375 -3.71 28.37 21.54
CA THR A 375 -4.50 28.05 22.73
C THR A 375 -5.30 29.25 23.22
N LEU A 376 -4.77 30.48 23.08
CA LEU A 376 -5.46 31.74 23.40
C LEU A 376 -6.55 32.12 22.38
N CYS A 377 -6.48 31.61 21.14
CA CYS A 377 -7.51 31.85 20.12
C CYS A 377 -8.72 30.90 20.19
N LYS A 378 -8.76 29.96 21.14
CA LYS A 378 -9.90 29.06 21.42
C LYS A 378 -10.59 29.50 22.72
#